data_AF-A0A3M1LMH8-F1
#
_entry.id   AF-A0A3M1LMH8-F1
#
_cell.length_a   1.000
_cell.length_b   1.000
_cell.length_c   1.000
_cell.angle_alpha   90.00
_cell.angle_beta   90.00
_cell.angle_gamma   90.00
#
_symmetry.space_group_name_H-M   'P 1'
#
loop_
_entity.id
_entity.type
_entity.pdbx_description
1 polymer ?
#
loop_
_entity_poly.entity_id
_entity_poly.type
_entity_poly.pdbx_seq_one_letter_code
_entity_poly.pdbx_strand_id
1 'polypeptide(L)'
;FGRERGDVFYSHNISDVDLLPQTGNRLICPGNIEENGVREARIVEVAHPSGEVVFEAVIDFANLFSNGGNWGQSDIVYRCERLPLLPDVQ
;
A
#
# COMPACT_ATOMS: atom_id res chain seq x y z
N PHE A 1 0.54 14.61 -0.16
CA PHE A 1 0.23 13.50 0.78
C PHE A 1 1.49 12.63 0.93
N GLY A 2 1.74 12.05 2.11
CA GLY A 2 2.86 11.11 2.33
C GLY A 2 4.09 11.66 3.07
N ARG A 3 4.63 12.84 2.68
CA ARG A 3 5.86 13.41 3.27
C ARG A 3 5.86 13.48 4.81
N GLU A 4 4.76 13.92 5.40
CA GLU A 4 4.64 14.12 6.85
C GLU A 4 4.34 12.83 7.62
N ARG A 5 4.11 11.71 6.91
CA ARG A 5 3.85 10.40 7.54
C ARG A 5 5.13 9.63 7.89
N GLY A 6 6.30 10.09 7.43
CA GLY A 6 7.58 9.49 7.83
C GLY A 6 7.76 8.05 7.35
N ASP A 7 8.52 7.28 8.13
CA ASP A 7 9.05 5.97 7.72
C ASP A 7 7.95 4.93 7.51
N VAL A 8 6.84 4.99 8.27
CA VAL A 8 5.64 4.16 8.06
C VAL A 8 4.94 4.36 6.71
N PHE A 9 5.37 5.34 5.91
CA PHE A 9 4.84 5.59 4.58
C PHE A 9 5.93 5.73 3.52
N TYR A 10 7.17 5.45 3.89
CA TYR A 10 8.29 5.41 3.00
C TYR A 10 8.48 3.97 2.51
N SER A 11 8.67 3.83 1.21
CA SER A 11 9.17 2.60 0.62
C SER A 11 10.36 2.91 -0.24
N HIS A 12 11.40 2.09 -0.07
CA HIS A 12 12.61 2.20 -0.85
C HIS A 12 12.41 1.73 -2.31
N ASN A 13 11.42 0.88 -2.54
CA ASN A 13 11.26 0.11 -3.75
C ASN A 13 9.82 -0.39 -3.88
N ILE A 14 9.29 -0.28 -5.10
CA ILE A 14 7.99 -0.84 -5.48
C ILE A 14 6.85 -0.18 -4.72
N SER A 15 6.12 0.67 -5.43
CA SER A 15 4.99 1.40 -4.93
C SER A 15 4.02 1.66 -6.08
N ASP A 16 2.81 2.07 -5.72
CA ASP A 16 1.77 2.40 -6.68
C ASP A 16 0.91 3.57 -6.21
N VAL A 17 0.38 4.32 -7.18
CA VAL A 17 -0.60 5.38 -6.94
C VAL A 17 -1.61 5.40 -8.08
N ASP A 18 -2.86 5.12 -7.77
CA ASP A 18 -3.95 5.11 -8.74
C ASP A 18 -4.96 6.22 -8.50
N LEU A 19 -5.48 6.78 -9.59
CA LEU A 19 -6.70 7.58 -9.56
C LEU A 19 -7.90 6.63 -9.58
N LEU A 20 -8.80 6.74 -8.61
CA LEU A 20 -10.03 5.97 -8.57
C LEU A 20 -11.14 6.71 -9.34
N PRO A 21 -11.56 6.26 -10.53
CA PRO A 21 -12.46 7.04 -11.39
C PRO A 21 -13.85 7.27 -10.79
N GLN A 22 -14.33 6.35 -9.95
CA GLN A 22 -15.68 6.41 -9.37
C GLN A 22 -15.80 7.46 -8.25
N THR A 23 -14.71 7.76 -7.54
CA THR A 23 -14.70 8.69 -6.40
C THR A 23 -13.85 9.94 -6.63
N GLY A 24 -12.90 9.89 -7.58
CA GLY A 24 -11.88 10.92 -7.76
C GLY A 24 -10.73 10.85 -6.75
N ASN A 25 -10.76 9.87 -5.85
CA ASN A 25 -9.78 9.67 -4.78
C ASN A 25 -8.45 9.11 -5.33
N ARG A 26 -7.41 9.14 -4.50
CA ARG A 26 -6.14 8.45 -4.80
C ARG A 26 -6.02 7.21 -3.94
N LEU A 27 -5.81 6.06 -4.57
CA LEU A 27 -5.33 4.86 -3.89
C LEU A 27 -3.81 4.92 -3.89
N ILE A 28 -3.19 4.77 -2.74
CA ILE A 28 -1.75 4.87 -2.54
C ILE A 28 -1.27 3.60 -1.87
N CYS A 29 -0.34 2.92 -2.51
CA CYS A 29 0.37 1.78 -1.96
C CYS A 29 1.85 2.11 -1.89
N PRO A 30 2.39 2.44 -0.72
CA PRO A 30 3.83 2.52 -0.55
C PRO A 30 4.51 1.20 -0.89
N GLY A 31 3.80 0.05 -0.84
CA GLY A 31 4.36 -1.26 -1.14
C GLY A 31 5.09 -1.82 0.07
N ASN A 32 6.42 -1.97 -0.03
CA ASN A 32 7.22 -2.61 1.03
C ASN A 32 7.79 -1.58 1.99
N ILE A 33 7.21 -1.50 3.18
CA ILE A 33 7.64 -0.60 4.26
C ILE A 33 8.50 -1.39 5.24
N GLU A 34 9.60 -0.78 5.68
CA GLU A 34 10.46 -1.32 6.73
C GLU A 34 10.73 -0.23 7.77
N GLU A 35 10.23 -0.43 8.98
CA GLU A 35 10.44 0.47 10.11
C GLU A 35 10.82 -0.34 11.35
N ASN A 36 11.97 -0.04 11.96
CA ASN A 36 12.44 -0.71 13.18
C ASN A 36 12.46 -2.26 13.11
N GLY A 37 12.71 -2.82 11.92
CA GLY A 37 12.71 -4.27 11.69
C GLY A 37 11.32 -4.89 11.52
N VAL A 38 10.25 -4.10 11.63
CA VAL A 38 8.89 -4.49 11.23
C VAL A 38 8.77 -4.28 9.73
N ARG A 39 8.22 -5.28 9.04
CA ARG A 39 7.94 -5.22 7.61
C ARG A 39 6.45 -5.33 7.39
N GLU A 40 5.93 -4.39 6.63
CA GLU A 40 4.49 -4.30 6.38
C GLU A 40 4.25 -3.73 4.98
N ALA A 41 3.00 -3.82 4.55
CA ALA A 41 2.48 -3.00 3.46
C ALA A 41 1.29 -2.18 3.94
N ARG A 42 1.08 -1.05 3.27
CA ARG A 42 -0.10 -0.21 3.48
C ARG A 42 -0.84 0.03 2.19
N ILE A 43 -2.16 0.12 2.32
CA ILE A 43 -3.08 0.52 1.25
C ILE A 43 -3.90 1.67 1.81
N VAL A 44 -3.80 2.84 1.19
CA VAL A 44 -4.44 4.06 1.69
C VAL A 44 -5.21 4.73 0.59
N GLU A 45 -6.51 4.94 0.82
CA GLU A 45 -7.33 5.78 -0.06
C GLU A 45 -7.46 7.17 0.56
N VAL A 46 -7.16 8.19 -0.24
CA VAL A 46 -7.27 9.59 0.18
C VAL A 46 -8.27 10.34 -0.68
N ALA A 47 -9.14 11.09 -0.02
CA ALA A 47 -10.03 12.03 -0.67
C ALA A 47 -9.24 13.14 -1.35
N HIS A 48 -9.65 13.53 -2.56
CA HIS A 48 -9.08 14.66 -3.26
C HIS A 48 -10.13 15.76 -3.47
N PRO A 49 -9.79 17.04 -3.22
CA PRO A 49 -8.46 17.60 -2.96
C PRO A 49 -8.04 17.67 -1.48
N SER A 50 -8.90 17.29 -0.53
CA SER A 50 -8.65 17.51 0.90
C SER A 50 -7.40 16.77 1.44
N GLY A 51 -7.06 15.62 0.87
CA GLY A 51 -6.01 14.74 1.39
C GLY A 51 -6.43 13.97 2.63
N GLU A 52 -7.72 13.97 2.98
CA GLU A 52 -8.27 13.20 4.09
C GLU A 52 -8.18 11.69 3.79
N VAL A 53 -7.77 10.90 4.77
CA VAL A 53 -7.74 9.43 4.66
C VAL A 53 -9.16 8.90 4.82
N VAL A 54 -9.68 8.25 3.78
CA VAL A 54 -11.02 7.64 3.79
C VAL A 54 -10.99 6.12 3.98
N PHE A 55 -9.83 5.52 3.75
CA PHE A 55 -9.56 4.11 4.01
C PHE A 55 -8.07 3.90 4.26
N GLU A 56 -7.74 3.06 5.24
CA GLU A 56 -6.37 2.59 5.47
C GLU A 56 -6.43 1.12 5.92
N ALA A 57 -5.64 0.29 5.24
CA ALA A 57 -5.38 -1.09 5.62
C ALA A 57 -3.88 -1.32 5.75
N VAL A 58 -3.50 -2.10 6.76
CA VAL A 58 -2.13 -2.52 7.04
C VAL A 58 -2.07 -4.04 6.85
N ILE A 59 -1.03 -4.50 6.16
CA ILE A 59 -0.75 -5.92 5.95
C ILE A 59 0.58 -6.21 6.65
N ASP A 60 0.49 -6.88 7.79
CA ASP A 60 1.67 -7.35 8.51
C ASP A 60 2.30 -8.53 7.75
N PHE A 61 3.59 -8.43 7.44
CA PHE A 61 4.30 -9.51 6.78
C PHE A 61 4.65 -10.60 7.78
N ALA A 62 4.13 -11.81 7.55
CA ALA A 62 4.33 -12.94 8.43
C ALA A 62 5.75 -13.51 8.33
N ASN A 63 6.43 -13.30 7.20
CA ASN A 63 7.79 -13.76 6.90
C ASN A 63 8.04 -15.22 7.33
N LEU A 64 7.00 -16.08 7.22
CA LEU A 64 6.90 -17.40 7.85
C LEU A 64 8.07 -18.35 7.55
N PHE A 65 8.81 -18.13 6.45
CA PHE A 65 9.99 -18.92 6.06
C PHE A 65 11.21 -18.04 5.67
N SER A 66 11.22 -16.78 6.09
CA SER A 66 12.33 -15.86 5.80
C SER A 66 13.55 -16.17 6.66
N ASN A 67 14.73 -16.15 6.05
CA ASN A 67 16.02 -16.10 6.76
C ASN A 67 16.71 -14.72 6.61
N GLY A 68 15.98 -13.71 6.09
CA GLY A 68 16.48 -12.35 5.88
C GLY A 68 17.45 -12.16 4.71
N GLY A 69 17.72 -13.17 3.89
CA GLY A 69 18.85 -13.15 2.95
C GLY A 69 18.59 -12.50 1.57
N ASN A 70 17.35 -12.49 1.08
CA ASN A 70 17.05 -12.03 -0.29
C ASN A 70 15.56 -11.71 -0.53
N TRP A 71 15.28 -11.03 -1.65
CA TRP A 71 13.94 -10.71 -2.15
C TRP A 71 13.00 -11.92 -2.24
N GLY A 72 13.50 -13.08 -2.69
CA GLY A 72 12.70 -14.31 -2.78
C GLY A 72 12.39 -14.98 -1.43
N GLN A 73 12.88 -14.43 -0.33
CA GLN A 73 12.68 -14.96 1.02
C GLN A 73 11.93 -13.97 1.92
N SER A 74 11.19 -13.03 1.34
CA SER A 74 10.42 -12.03 2.08
C SER A 74 9.01 -12.01 1.55
N ASP A 75 8.03 -11.73 2.42
CA ASP A 75 6.72 -11.30 1.91
C ASP A 75 6.88 -9.93 1.25
N ILE A 76 6.20 -9.74 0.13
CA ILE A 76 6.31 -8.54 -0.70
C ILE A 76 4.91 -8.21 -1.24
N VAL A 77 4.55 -6.93 -1.16
CA VAL A 77 3.41 -6.37 -1.88
C VAL A 77 3.94 -5.51 -3.03
N TYR A 78 3.49 -5.82 -4.24
CA TYR A 78 3.99 -5.13 -5.44
C TYR A 78 3.15 -3.90 -5.81
N ARG A 79 1.83 -4.10 -5.86
CA ARG A 79 0.84 -3.10 -6.23
C ARG A 79 -0.47 -3.39 -5.51
N CYS A 80 -1.38 -2.44 -5.51
CA CYS A 80 -2.75 -2.66 -5.08
C CYS A 80 -3.70 -2.12 -6.14
N GLU A 81 -4.85 -2.76 -6.28
CA GLU A 81 -5.88 -2.32 -7.21
C GLU A 81 -7.22 -2.33 -6.50
N ARG A 82 -8.06 -1.32 -6.76
CA ARG A 82 -9.43 -1.30 -6.24
C ARG A 82 -10.36 -1.94 -7.26
N LEU A 83 -10.81 -3.15 -6.94
CA LEU A 83 -11.76 -3.88 -7.78
C LEU A 83 -13.20 -3.62 -7.36
N PRO A 84 -14.16 -3.61 -8.31
CA PRO A 84 -15.56 -3.62 -7.97
C PRO A 84 -15.94 -4.96 -7.34
N LEU A 85 -16.90 -4.93 -6.40
CA LEU A 85 -17.39 -6.15 -5.74
C LEU A 85 -18.15 -7.08 -6.70
N LEU A 86 -18.81 -6.48 -7.70
CA LEU A 86 -19.56 -7.18 -8.74
C LEU A 86 -18.94 -6.86 -10.11
N PRO A 87 -18.99 -7.78 -11.08
CA PRO A 87 -18.56 -7.48 -12.43
C PRO A 87 -19.43 -6.38 -13.04
N ASP A 88 -18.87 -5.63 -13.97
CA ASP A 88 -19.65 -4.71 -14.80
C ASP A 88 -20.70 -5.51 -15.56
N VAL A 89 -21.98 -5.14 -15.43
CA VAL A 89 -23.04 -5.74 -16.23
C VAL A 89 -22.84 -5.24 -17.67
N GLN A 90 -22.48 -6.16 -18.58
CA GLN A 90 -22.35 -5.88 -20.01
C GLN A 90 -23.72 -5.67 -20.67
#